data_AF-A0A953BIZ2-F1
#
_entry.id   AF-A0A953BIZ2-F1
#
_cell.length_a   1.000
_cell.length_b   1.000
_cell.length_c   1.000
_cell.angle_alpha   90.00
_cell.angle_beta   90.00
_cell.angle_gamma   90.00
#
_symmetry.space_group_name_H-M   'P 1'
#
loop_
_entity.id
_entity.type
_entity.pdbx_description
1 polymer ?
#
loop_
_entity_poly.entity_id
_entity_poly.type
_entity_poly.pdbx_seq_one_letter_code
_entity_poly.pdbx_strand_id
1 'polypeptide(L)'
;MLTKPPRFLTEAEVLSLHEGAIQRYGGSTGVRDTGLLASALAMPQQGFGDEFAHLVPFGMAAAYTFHLCKNHPFVDGNKRAAFLACVTFLFLNGWHLTSPDEVTADQVLAIAESRMSKDEFALWLSEHARPRPSLELRDYFAHIDLVKLHDHLQAVVASGNLTEMSASAQEASLSIPAANSLLLAAGELRASGQEEAASRLSHQAALLIALYRIAEEMGYEW
;
A
#
# COMPACT_ATOMS: atom_id res chain seq x y z
N MET A 1 -13.70 3.90 13.35
CA MET A 1 -14.50 4.86 12.57
C MET A 1 -13.56 5.61 11.63
N LEU A 2 -13.97 5.88 10.39
CA LEU A 2 -13.18 6.73 9.48
C LEU A 2 -13.24 8.18 9.93
N THR A 3 -12.13 8.91 9.80
CA THR A 3 -12.01 10.34 10.16
C THR A 3 -12.48 11.27 9.03
N LYS A 4 -12.80 10.72 7.87
CA LYS A 4 -13.22 11.39 6.63
C LYS A 4 -14.28 10.55 5.92
N PRO A 5 -15.13 11.13 5.05
CA PRO A 5 -16.07 10.35 4.25
C PRO A 5 -15.33 9.28 3.42
N PRO A 6 -15.92 8.10 3.20
CA PRO A 6 -15.27 7.04 2.44
C PRO A 6 -14.95 7.48 1.00
N ARG A 7 -13.74 7.16 0.52
CA ARG A 7 -13.39 7.27 -0.90
C ARG A 7 -13.77 5.97 -1.61
N PHE A 8 -14.76 6.04 -2.48
CA PHE A 8 -15.18 4.91 -3.32
C PHE A 8 -14.34 4.81 -4.58
N LEU A 9 -14.25 3.60 -5.13
CA LEU A 9 -13.62 3.34 -6.42
C LEU A 9 -14.53 3.83 -7.55
N THR A 10 -13.93 4.52 -8.51
CA THR A 10 -14.56 4.84 -9.80
C THR A 10 -14.55 3.61 -10.71
N GLU A 11 -15.44 3.60 -11.70
CA GLU A 11 -15.45 2.56 -12.74
C GLU A 11 -14.11 2.49 -13.47
N ALA A 12 -13.52 3.63 -13.83
CA ALA A 12 -12.22 3.70 -14.50
C ALA A 12 -11.09 3.06 -13.67
N GLU A 13 -11.05 3.30 -12.35
CA GLU A 13 -10.08 2.65 -11.46
C GLU A 13 -10.28 1.13 -11.45
N VAL A 14 -11.52 0.64 -11.39
CA VAL A 14 -11.81 -0.81 -11.38
C VAL A 14 -11.44 -1.47 -12.71
N LEU A 15 -11.72 -0.79 -13.84
CA LEU A 15 -11.29 -1.24 -15.17
C LEU A 15 -9.76 -1.32 -15.27
N SER A 16 -9.05 -0.32 -14.74
CA SER A 16 -7.58 -0.31 -14.70
C SER A 16 -7.02 -1.43 -13.82
N LEU A 17 -7.62 -1.69 -12.66
CA LEU A 17 -7.25 -2.81 -11.79
C LEU A 17 -7.44 -4.16 -12.50
N HIS A 18 -8.59 -4.33 -13.19
CA HIS A 18 -8.87 -5.53 -13.97
C HIS A 18 -7.84 -5.73 -15.09
N GLU A 19 -7.57 -4.69 -15.88
CA GLU A 19 -6.61 -4.73 -16.97
C GLU A 19 -5.20 -5.10 -16.46
N GLY A 20 -4.74 -4.46 -15.39
CA GLY A 20 -3.46 -4.78 -14.75
C GLY A 20 -3.39 -6.24 -14.28
N ALA A 21 -4.47 -6.77 -13.71
CA ALA A 21 -4.55 -8.19 -13.32
C ALA A 21 -4.46 -9.14 -14.52
N ILE A 22 -5.15 -8.84 -15.63
CA ILE A 22 -5.09 -9.69 -16.83
C ILE A 22 -3.70 -9.64 -17.47
N GLN A 23 -3.09 -8.46 -17.55
CA GLN A 23 -1.73 -8.32 -18.09
C GLN A 23 -0.70 -9.11 -17.28
N ARG A 24 -0.80 -9.10 -15.95
CA ARG A 24 0.16 -9.75 -15.05
C ARG A 24 -0.04 -11.26 -14.92
N TYR A 25 -1.29 -11.72 -14.88
CA TYR A 25 -1.62 -13.11 -14.52
C TYR A 25 -2.33 -13.88 -15.64
N GLY A 26 -2.51 -13.29 -16.82
CA GLY A 26 -3.19 -13.89 -17.96
C GLY A 26 -4.71 -13.91 -17.85
N GLY A 27 -5.38 -14.37 -18.90
CA GLY A 27 -6.85 -14.39 -19.01
C GLY A 27 -7.35 -13.51 -20.15
N SER A 28 -8.67 -13.40 -20.28
CA SER A 28 -9.31 -12.60 -21.32
C SER A 28 -9.67 -11.20 -20.84
N THR A 29 -9.34 -10.19 -21.64
CA THR A 29 -9.76 -8.81 -21.39
C THR A 29 -11.23 -8.60 -21.74
N GLY A 30 -11.81 -7.52 -21.23
CA GLY A 30 -13.13 -7.05 -21.64
C GLY A 30 -14.20 -7.14 -20.55
N VAL A 31 -15.11 -6.18 -20.61
CA VAL A 31 -16.34 -6.15 -19.81
C VAL A 31 -17.39 -6.98 -20.55
N ARG A 32 -17.94 -7.98 -19.86
CA ARG A 32 -19.05 -8.81 -20.35
C ARG A 32 -20.35 -8.03 -20.32
N ASP A 33 -20.59 -7.30 -19.22
CA ASP A 33 -21.83 -6.54 -19.01
C ASP A 33 -21.55 -5.31 -18.13
N THR A 34 -21.74 -4.13 -18.72
CA THR A 34 -21.50 -2.83 -18.05
C THR A 34 -22.57 -2.50 -17.01
N GLY A 35 -23.80 -2.99 -17.18
CA GLY A 35 -24.87 -2.81 -16.19
C GLY A 35 -24.60 -3.62 -14.92
N LEU A 36 -24.08 -4.85 -15.08
CA LEU A 36 -23.64 -5.68 -13.96
C LEU A 36 -22.42 -5.10 -13.24
N LEU A 37 -21.51 -4.42 -13.98
CA LEU A 37 -20.39 -3.70 -13.40
C LEU A 37 -20.89 -2.50 -12.57
N ALA A 38 -21.67 -1.62 -13.18
CA ALA A 38 -22.22 -0.44 -12.53
C ALA A 38 -23.03 -0.82 -11.28
N SER A 39 -23.84 -1.88 -11.37
CA SER A 39 -24.58 -2.44 -10.23
C SER A 39 -23.63 -2.86 -9.10
N ALA A 40 -22.57 -3.61 -9.40
CA ALA A 40 -21.61 -4.05 -8.38
C ALA A 40 -20.89 -2.88 -7.70
N LEU A 41 -20.54 -1.83 -8.45
CA LEU A 41 -19.85 -0.65 -7.92
C LEU A 41 -20.76 0.29 -7.11
N ALA A 42 -22.07 0.23 -7.33
CA ALA A 42 -23.05 0.99 -6.57
C ALA A 42 -23.36 0.36 -5.20
N MET A 43 -23.22 -0.97 -5.05
CA MET A 43 -23.58 -1.68 -3.82
C MET A 43 -22.86 -1.16 -2.56
N PRO A 44 -21.53 -0.92 -2.57
CA PRO A 44 -20.82 -0.40 -1.40
C PRO A 44 -21.30 0.98 -0.93
N GLN A 45 -21.93 1.75 -1.83
CA GLN A 45 -22.43 3.09 -1.58
C GLN A 45 -23.89 3.09 -1.10
N GLN A 46 -24.56 1.92 -1.05
CA GLN A 46 -25.94 1.86 -0.62
C GLN A 46 -26.11 2.32 0.83
N GLY A 47 -27.19 3.05 1.07
CA GLY A 47 -27.50 3.67 2.34
C GLY A 47 -28.92 4.23 2.35
N PHE A 48 -29.34 4.73 3.51
CA PHE A 48 -30.60 5.44 3.69
C PHE A 48 -30.33 6.79 4.36
N GLY A 49 -30.70 7.87 3.68
CA GLY A 49 -30.32 9.22 4.13
C GLY A 49 -28.79 9.39 4.14
N ASP A 50 -28.25 9.86 5.25
CA ASP A 50 -26.81 10.07 5.45
C ASP A 50 -26.10 8.84 6.06
N GLU A 51 -26.82 7.72 6.24
CA GLU A 51 -26.27 6.49 6.82
C GLU A 51 -26.03 5.41 5.76
N PHE A 52 -24.83 4.84 5.77
CA PHE A 52 -24.49 3.71 4.91
C PHE A 52 -25.09 2.41 5.43
N ALA A 53 -25.57 1.56 4.52
CA ALA A 53 -26.13 0.24 4.84
C ALA A 53 -25.05 -0.80 5.22
N HIS A 54 -23.77 -0.46 5.03
CA HIS A 54 -22.63 -1.34 5.28
C HIS A 54 -21.75 -0.80 6.41
N LEU A 55 -21.25 -1.71 7.25
CA LEU A 55 -20.28 -1.36 8.28
C LEU A 55 -19.00 -0.81 7.63
N VAL A 56 -18.57 0.37 8.07
CA VAL A 56 -17.41 1.05 7.49
C VAL A 56 -16.11 0.63 8.19
N PRO A 57 -15.03 0.31 7.47
CA PRO A 57 -14.93 0.18 6.00
C PRO A 57 -15.17 -1.26 5.49
N PHE A 58 -15.16 -2.26 6.37
CA PHE A 58 -15.04 -3.67 5.98
C PHE A 58 -16.28 -4.24 5.27
N GLY A 59 -17.47 -3.80 5.66
CA GLY A 59 -18.71 -4.17 4.97
C GLY A 59 -18.77 -3.62 3.55
N MET A 60 -18.24 -2.41 3.31
CA MET A 60 -18.16 -1.82 1.97
C MET A 60 -17.14 -2.56 1.09
N ALA A 61 -15.97 -2.88 1.64
CA ALA A 61 -14.97 -3.71 0.97
C ALA A 61 -15.54 -5.10 0.61
N ALA A 62 -16.24 -5.73 1.55
CA ALA A 62 -16.91 -7.00 1.32
C ALA A 62 -18.02 -6.90 0.27
N ALA A 63 -18.75 -5.78 0.21
CA ALA A 63 -19.75 -5.54 -0.83
C ALA A 63 -19.11 -5.46 -2.22
N TYR A 64 -17.98 -4.76 -2.39
CA TYR A 64 -17.22 -4.79 -3.65
C TYR A 64 -16.89 -6.23 -4.05
N THR A 65 -16.27 -6.99 -3.13
CA THR A 65 -15.87 -8.38 -3.40
C THR A 65 -17.04 -9.26 -3.80
N PHE A 66 -18.10 -9.25 -2.99
CA PHE A 66 -19.26 -10.11 -3.18
C PHE A 66 -19.93 -9.82 -4.53
N HIS A 67 -20.22 -8.55 -4.84
CA HIS A 67 -20.96 -8.22 -6.04
C HIS A 67 -20.12 -8.33 -7.32
N LEU A 68 -18.82 -8.00 -7.30
CA LEU A 68 -17.95 -8.25 -8.45
C LEU A 68 -17.79 -9.76 -8.72
N CYS A 69 -17.71 -10.57 -7.67
CA CYS A 69 -17.70 -12.03 -7.82
C CYS A 69 -19.03 -12.56 -8.36
N LYS A 70 -20.17 -12.16 -7.81
CA LYS A 70 -21.49 -12.74 -8.14
C LYS A 70 -22.11 -12.19 -9.42
N ASN A 71 -21.90 -10.91 -9.72
CA ASN A 71 -22.43 -10.31 -10.95
C ASN A 71 -21.62 -10.75 -12.18
N HIS A 72 -20.37 -11.17 -11.99
CA HIS A 72 -19.45 -11.57 -13.07
C HIS A 72 -19.40 -10.54 -14.24
N PRO A 73 -19.15 -9.24 -13.99
CA PRO A 73 -19.23 -8.22 -15.03
C PRO A 73 -18.16 -8.31 -16.11
N PHE A 74 -17.05 -9.02 -15.87
CA PHE A 74 -15.95 -9.19 -16.82
C PHE A 74 -16.02 -10.54 -17.54
N VAL A 75 -15.42 -10.59 -18.74
CA VAL A 75 -15.28 -11.84 -19.53
C VAL A 75 -14.49 -12.89 -18.75
N ASP A 76 -13.38 -12.48 -18.14
CA ASP A 76 -12.58 -13.27 -17.21
C ASP A 76 -12.03 -12.33 -16.12
N GLY A 77 -11.45 -12.88 -15.06
CA GLY A 77 -10.76 -12.09 -14.03
C GLY A 77 -11.68 -11.51 -12.95
N ASN A 78 -12.97 -11.88 -12.91
CA ASN A 78 -13.94 -11.36 -11.93
C ASN A 78 -13.46 -11.47 -10.48
N LYS A 79 -12.93 -12.63 -10.07
CA LYS A 79 -12.39 -12.84 -8.71
C LYS A 79 -11.17 -11.96 -8.43
N ARG A 80 -10.32 -11.74 -9.44
CA ARG A 80 -9.11 -10.91 -9.32
C ARG A 80 -9.47 -9.43 -9.25
N ALA A 81 -10.41 -8.97 -10.08
CA ALA A 81 -10.97 -7.63 -9.97
C ALA A 81 -11.66 -7.40 -8.61
N ALA A 82 -12.41 -8.38 -8.10
CA ALA A 82 -13.03 -8.34 -6.78
C ALA A 82 -11.98 -8.21 -5.65
N PHE A 83 -10.95 -9.04 -5.68
CA PHE A 83 -9.82 -8.96 -4.75
C PHE A 83 -9.15 -7.59 -4.77
N LEU A 84 -8.78 -7.11 -5.97
CA LEU A 84 -8.09 -5.82 -6.12
C LEU A 84 -8.98 -4.66 -5.67
N ALA A 85 -10.26 -4.65 -6.05
CA ALA A 85 -11.20 -3.63 -5.59
C ALA A 85 -11.33 -3.61 -4.05
N CYS A 86 -11.34 -4.78 -3.40
CA CYS A 86 -11.36 -4.89 -1.94
C CYS A 86 -10.12 -4.26 -1.30
N VAL A 87 -8.93 -4.68 -1.74
CA VAL A 87 -7.66 -4.21 -1.17
C VAL A 87 -7.47 -2.72 -1.46
N THR A 88 -7.73 -2.28 -2.69
CA THR A 88 -7.61 -0.86 -3.05
C THR A 88 -8.61 0.00 -2.28
N PHE A 89 -9.86 -0.43 -2.11
CA PHE A 89 -10.82 0.34 -1.31
C PHE A 89 -10.36 0.50 0.13
N LEU A 90 -9.89 -0.57 0.79
CA LEU A 90 -9.34 -0.48 2.14
C LEU A 90 -8.15 0.48 2.20
N PHE A 91 -7.22 0.36 1.24
CA PHE A 91 -6.05 1.22 1.12
C PHE A 91 -6.43 2.71 1.02
N LEU A 92 -7.35 3.03 0.11
CA LEU A 92 -7.86 4.39 -0.10
C LEU A 92 -8.53 4.99 1.13
N ASN A 93 -9.01 4.13 2.03
CA ASN A 93 -9.70 4.51 3.26
C ASN A 93 -8.81 4.33 4.51
N GLY A 94 -7.50 4.18 4.34
CA GLY A 94 -6.53 4.18 5.44
C GLY A 94 -6.44 2.85 6.17
N TRP A 95 -6.65 1.72 5.48
CA TRP A 95 -6.50 0.38 6.02
C TRP A 95 -5.63 -0.47 5.09
N HIS A 96 -4.85 -1.38 5.67
CA HIS A 96 -4.17 -2.43 4.91
C HIS A 96 -4.51 -3.79 5.49
N LEU A 97 -4.48 -4.82 4.66
CA LEU A 97 -4.59 -6.20 5.12
C LEU A 97 -3.24 -6.66 5.66
N THR A 98 -3.27 -7.36 6.79
CA THR A 98 -2.09 -8.00 7.37
C THR A 98 -1.96 -9.46 6.97
N SER A 99 -2.99 -10.02 6.34
CA SER A 99 -2.98 -11.37 5.77
C SER A 99 -2.19 -11.38 4.46
N PRO A 100 -1.43 -12.45 4.17
CA PRO A 100 -0.84 -12.66 2.85
C PRO A 100 -1.88 -12.64 1.73
N ASP A 101 -1.46 -12.26 0.53
CA ASP A 101 -2.32 -12.18 -0.65
C ASP A 101 -3.00 -13.52 -0.95
N GLU A 102 -2.28 -14.64 -0.79
CA GLU A 102 -2.80 -15.99 -1.06
C GLU A 102 -3.95 -16.34 -0.11
N VAL A 103 -3.77 -16.04 1.19
CA VAL A 103 -4.79 -16.30 2.22
C VAL A 103 -6.04 -15.48 1.95
N THR A 104 -5.84 -14.22 1.54
CA THR A 104 -6.93 -13.30 1.20
C THR A 104 -7.64 -13.76 -0.08
N ALA A 105 -6.91 -14.22 -1.09
CA ALA A 105 -7.45 -14.77 -2.32
C ALA A 105 -8.31 -16.01 -2.08
N ASP A 106 -7.93 -16.88 -1.14
CA ASP A 106 -8.72 -18.05 -0.73
C ASP A 106 -10.07 -17.65 -0.13
N GLN A 107 -10.13 -16.55 0.63
CA GLN A 107 -11.41 -16.03 1.14
C GLN A 107 -12.28 -15.45 0.02
N VAL A 108 -11.69 -14.73 -0.94
CA VAL A 108 -12.41 -14.25 -2.14
C VAL A 108 -12.96 -15.43 -2.96
N LEU A 109 -12.21 -16.52 -3.06
CA LEU A 109 -12.67 -17.76 -3.69
C LEU A 109 -13.84 -18.37 -2.92
N ALA A 110 -13.77 -18.42 -1.58
CA ALA A 110 -14.86 -18.91 -0.74
C ALA A 110 -16.16 -18.10 -0.95
N ILE A 111 -16.06 -16.78 -1.08
CA ILE A 111 -17.19 -15.90 -1.47
C ILE A 111 -17.71 -16.29 -2.86
N ALA A 112 -16.84 -16.42 -3.86
CA ALA A 112 -17.23 -16.76 -5.23
C ALA A 112 -17.97 -18.11 -5.29
N GLU A 113 -17.55 -19.08 -4.48
CA GLU A 113 -18.15 -20.41 -4.36
C GLU A 113 -19.35 -20.48 -3.40
N SER A 114 -19.76 -19.35 -2.81
CA SER A 114 -20.85 -19.28 -1.82
C SER A 114 -20.60 -20.09 -0.55
N ARG A 115 -19.33 -20.38 -0.22
CA ARG A 115 -18.92 -21.02 1.04
C ARG A 115 -18.77 -20.03 2.18
N MET A 116 -18.70 -18.75 1.86
CA MET A 116 -18.64 -17.64 2.81
C MET A 116 -19.64 -16.57 2.37
N SER A 117 -20.37 -16.00 3.32
CA SER A 117 -21.27 -14.88 3.10
C SER A 117 -20.51 -13.55 3.09
N LYS A 118 -21.15 -12.51 2.55
CA LYS A 118 -20.61 -11.14 2.55
C LYS A 118 -20.29 -10.66 3.98
N ASP A 119 -21.16 -10.97 4.95
CA ASP A 119 -21.02 -10.47 6.32
C ASP A 119 -19.91 -11.22 7.08
N GLU A 120 -19.77 -12.53 6.84
CA GLU A 120 -18.63 -13.31 7.36
C GLU A 120 -17.30 -12.81 6.78
N PHE A 121 -17.27 -12.47 5.49
CA PHE A 121 -16.08 -11.90 4.88
C PHE A 121 -15.76 -10.50 5.44
N ALA A 122 -16.76 -9.66 5.68
CA ALA A 122 -16.58 -8.37 6.35
C ALA A 122 -15.98 -8.53 7.76
N LEU A 123 -16.45 -9.52 8.53
CA LEU A 123 -15.88 -9.85 9.84
C LEU A 123 -14.42 -10.29 9.70
N TRP A 124 -14.14 -11.21 8.78
CA TRP A 124 -12.78 -11.70 8.52
C TRP A 124 -11.82 -10.55 8.16
N LEU A 125 -12.24 -9.62 7.28
CA LEU A 125 -11.47 -8.43 6.95
C LEU A 125 -11.16 -7.57 8.18
N SER A 126 -12.12 -7.44 9.10
CA SER A 126 -11.92 -6.64 10.31
C SER A 126 -10.87 -7.23 11.27
N GLU A 127 -10.73 -8.55 11.28
CA GLU A 127 -9.74 -9.28 12.09
C GLU A 127 -8.33 -9.21 11.46
N HIS A 128 -8.27 -9.19 10.13
CA HIS A 128 -7.05 -9.26 9.32
C HIS A 128 -6.65 -7.93 8.67
N ALA A 129 -7.19 -6.81 9.16
CA ALA A 129 -6.79 -5.48 8.72
C ALA A 129 -6.24 -4.65 9.89
N ARG A 130 -5.39 -3.70 9.56
CA ARG A 130 -4.90 -2.68 10.49
C ARG A 130 -5.02 -1.29 9.85
N PRO A 131 -5.19 -0.23 10.67
CA PRO A 131 -5.07 1.12 10.16
C PRO A 131 -3.74 1.25 9.42
N ARG A 132 -3.80 1.69 8.16
CA ARG A 132 -2.62 2.14 7.44
C ARG A 132 -2.12 3.35 8.21
N PRO A 133 -0.90 3.32 8.73
CA PRO A 133 -0.41 4.46 9.46
C PRO A 133 -0.39 5.64 8.48
N SER A 134 -1.15 6.68 8.80
CA SER A 134 -1.09 7.92 8.04
C SER A 134 0.33 8.42 8.18
N LEU A 135 1.00 8.65 7.05
CA LEU A 135 2.31 9.30 6.99
C LEU A 135 2.20 10.79 7.35
N GLU A 136 1.48 11.11 8.43
CA GLU A 136 1.69 12.36 9.12
C GLU A 136 3.11 12.28 9.66
N LEU A 137 4.03 12.99 9.01
CA LEU A 137 5.44 13.05 9.42
C LEU A 137 5.57 13.30 10.92
N ARG A 138 4.63 14.07 11.51
CA ARG A 138 4.52 14.30 12.94
C ARG A 138 4.37 13.02 13.76
N ASP A 139 3.50 12.10 13.37
CA ASP A 139 3.25 10.85 14.10
C ASP A 139 4.42 9.88 13.95
N TYR A 140 5.02 9.83 12.75
CA TYR A 140 6.25 9.10 12.51
C TYR A 140 7.38 9.59 13.43
N PHE A 141 7.64 10.90 13.46
CA PHE A 141 8.65 11.48 14.34
C PHE A 141 8.30 11.40 15.83
N ALA A 142 7.02 11.29 16.21
CA ALA A 142 6.60 11.11 17.60
C ALA A 142 6.91 9.69 18.14
N HIS A 143 6.98 8.70 17.26
CA HIS A 143 7.14 7.28 17.62
C HIS A 143 8.47 6.70 17.15
N ILE A 144 9.38 7.52 16.62
CA ILE A 144 10.69 7.05 16.19
C ILE A 144 11.48 6.49 17.37
N ASP A 145 12.00 5.28 17.22
CA ASP A 145 12.91 4.69 18.19
C ASP A 145 14.30 5.32 18.00
N LEU A 146 14.69 6.18 18.94
CA LEU A 146 15.97 6.90 18.88
C LEU A 146 17.19 5.98 19.00
N VAL A 147 17.06 4.81 19.64
CA VAL A 147 18.14 3.83 19.72
C VAL A 147 18.35 3.22 18.34
N LYS A 148 17.27 2.77 17.69
CA LYS A 148 17.36 2.26 16.31
C LYS A 148 17.86 3.31 15.33
N LEU A 149 17.44 4.56 15.48
CA LEU A 149 17.95 5.67 14.66
C LEU A 149 19.46 5.83 14.83
N HIS A 150 19.95 5.76 16.06
CA HIS A 150 21.38 5.82 16.31
C HIS A 150 22.12 4.64 15.65
N ASP A 151 21.61 3.42 15.81
CA ASP A 151 22.22 2.21 15.24
C ASP A 151 22.28 2.26 13.71
N HIS A 152 21.18 2.66 13.06
CA HIS A 152 21.12 2.84 11.61
C HIS A 152 22.06 3.96 11.13
N LEU A 153 22.13 5.08 11.85
CA LEU A 153 23.09 6.16 11.53
C LEU A 153 24.54 5.67 11.63
N GLN A 154 24.90 4.95 12.68
CA GLN A 154 26.25 4.39 12.84
C GLN A 154 26.58 3.40 11.73
N ALA A 155 25.64 2.55 11.34
CA ALA A 155 25.83 1.58 10.25
C ALA A 155 26.11 2.27 8.91
N VAL A 156 25.48 3.42 8.63
CA VAL A 156 25.73 4.17 7.39
C VAL A 156 27.01 5.00 7.49
N VAL A 157 27.27 5.67 8.61
CA VAL A 157 28.44 6.55 8.79
C VAL A 157 29.75 5.75 8.89
N ALA A 158 29.73 4.57 9.50
CA ALA A 158 30.91 3.70 9.62
C ALA A 158 31.49 3.28 8.25
N SER A 159 30.70 3.37 7.17
CA SER A 159 31.16 3.06 5.82
C SER A 159 31.99 4.18 5.17
N GLY A 160 31.94 5.43 5.64
CA GLY A 160 32.82 6.53 5.17
C GLY A 160 32.76 6.94 3.67
N ASN A 161 32.22 6.10 2.79
CA ASN A 161 32.12 6.28 1.34
C ASN A 161 31.01 5.39 0.75
N LEU A 162 30.38 5.87 -0.34
CA LEU A 162 29.35 5.17 -1.12
C LEU A 162 29.70 3.71 -1.47
N THR A 163 30.98 3.44 -1.71
CA THR A 163 31.52 2.14 -2.12
C THR A 163 31.67 1.13 -0.99
N GLU A 164 31.65 1.59 0.27
CA GLU A 164 31.78 0.75 1.46
C GLU A 164 30.45 0.60 2.22
N MET A 165 29.39 1.24 1.72
CA MET A 165 28.03 1.08 2.26
C MET A 165 27.59 -0.37 2.15
N SER A 166 26.85 -0.85 3.14
CA SER A 166 26.21 -2.16 3.06
C SER A 166 25.24 -2.23 1.87
N ALA A 167 25.03 -3.41 1.30
CA ALA A 167 24.08 -3.60 0.19
C ALA A 167 22.67 -3.06 0.54
N SER A 168 22.28 -3.20 1.81
CA SER A 168 21.05 -2.61 2.35
C SER A 168 21.08 -1.08 2.30
N ALA A 169 22.16 -0.43 2.74
CA ALA A 169 22.22 1.03 2.70
C ALA A 169 22.24 1.57 1.25
N GLN A 170 22.82 0.84 0.30
CA GLN A 170 22.80 1.18 -1.14
C GLN A 170 21.41 1.04 -1.75
N GLU A 171 20.69 -0.04 -1.44
CA GLU A 171 19.30 -0.20 -1.87
C GLU A 171 18.42 0.97 -1.38
N ALA A 172 18.51 1.30 -0.09
CA ALA A 172 17.73 2.40 0.48
C ALA A 172 18.07 3.76 -0.12
N SER A 173 19.34 4.01 -0.46
CA SER A 173 19.72 5.29 -1.09
C SER A 173 19.13 5.42 -2.49
N LEU A 174 19.02 4.32 -3.25
CA LEU A 174 18.37 4.31 -4.57
C LEU A 174 16.86 4.53 -4.48
N SER A 175 16.21 4.07 -3.41
CA SER A 175 14.80 4.34 -3.14
C SER A 175 14.50 5.79 -2.75
N ILE A 176 15.52 6.57 -2.35
CA ILE A 176 15.37 7.95 -1.85
C ILE A 176 16.16 8.93 -2.74
N PRO A 177 15.52 9.58 -3.73
CA PRO A 177 16.21 10.46 -4.69
C PRO A 177 17.06 11.56 -4.04
N ALA A 178 16.60 12.12 -2.92
CA ALA A 178 17.34 13.12 -2.16
C ALA A 178 18.61 12.56 -1.51
N ALA A 179 18.56 11.35 -0.93
CA ALA A 179 19.72 10.71 -0.34
C ALA A 179 20.77 10.37 -1.41
N ASN A 180 20.35 9.82 -2.55
CA ASN A 180 21.24 9.56 -3.68
C ASN A 180 21.92 10.84 -4.18
N SER A 181 21.14 11.93 -4.37
CA SER A 181 21.67 13.23 -4.82
C SER A 181 22.72 13.80 -3.86
N LEU A 182 22.46 13.70 -2.55
CA LEU A 182 23.41 14.15 -1.52
C LEU A 182 24.70 13.34 -1.53
N LEU A 183 24.62 12.02 -1.73
CA LEU A 183 25.81 11.16 -1.79
C LEU A 183 26.65 11.41 -3.05
N LEU A 184 26.01 11.64 -4.20
CA LEU A 184 26.71 12.02 -5.43
C LEU A 184 27.45 13.36 -5.25
N ALA A 185 26.76 14.38 -4.73
CA ALA A 185 27.35 15.69 -4.44
C ALA A 185 28.49 15.59 -3.40
N ALA A 186 28.36 14.72 -2.40
CA ALA A 186 29.44 14.46 -1.44
C ALA A 186 30.69 13.90 -2.13
N GLY A 187 30.51 12.97 -3.09
CA GLY A 187 31.60 12.42 -3.89
C GLY A 187 32.35 13.48 -4.71
N GLU A 188 31.62 14.39 -5.35
CA GLU A 188 32.19 15.50 -6.12
C GLU A 188 33.01 16.46 -5.23
N LEU A 189 32.51 16.75 -4.04
CA LEU A 189 33.20 17.60 -3.06
C LEU A 189 34.48 16.94 -2.52
N ARG A 190 34.48 15.62 -2.26
CA ARG A 190 35.71 14.89 -1.90
C ARG A 190 36.74 14.95 -3.02
N ALA A 191 36.31 14.74 -4.27
CA ALA A 191 37.19 14.83 -5.43
C ALA A 191 37.81 16.24 -5.59
N SER A 192 37.11 17.27 -5.10
CA SER A 192 37.56 18.66 -5.10
C SER A 192 38.31 19.08 -3.82
N GLY A 193 38.63 18.15 -2.92
CA GLY A 193 39.36 18.40 -1.67
C GLY A 193 38.55 19.10 -0.56
N GLN A 194 37.23 19.21 -0.71
CA GLN A 194 36.34 19.87 0.25
C GLN A 194 35.78 18.87 1.28
N GLU A 195 36.66 18.25 2.07
CA GLU A 195 36.31 17.11 2.93
C GLU A 195 35.23 17.44 3.98
N GLU A 196 35.28 18.63 4.58
CA GLU A 196 34.29 19.05 5.59
C GLU A 196 32.90 19.20 4.98
N ALA A 197 32.80 19.76 3.77
CA ALA A 197 31.53 19.91 3.07
C ALA A 197 30.98 18.56 2.61
N ALA A 198 31.85 17.69 2.08
CA ALA A 198 31.48 16.32 1.71
C ALA A 198 30.99 15.49 2.90
N SER A 199 31.66 15.62 4.04
CA SER A 199 31.27 14.97 5.29
C SER A 199 29.87 15.42 5.73
N ARG A 200 29.57 16.72 5.69
CA ARG A 200 28.22 17.23 6.00
C ARG A 200 27.13 16.62 5.12
N LEU A 201 27.32 16.56 3.80
CA LEU A 201 26.33 15.97 2.89
C LEU A 201 26.17 14.45 3.12
N SER A 202 27.26 13.75 3.42
CA SER A 202 27.21 12.32 3.74
C SER A 202 26.39 12.04 5.01
N HIS A 203 26.55 12.86 6.05
CA HIS A 203 25.74 12.74 7.27
C HIS A 203 24.25 13.04 7.03
N GLN A 204 23.93 14.01 6.17
CA GLN A 204 22.54 14.30 5.79
C GLN A 204 21.91 13.12 5.03
N ALA A 205 22.64 12.52 4.08
CA ALA A 205 22.18 11.33 3.39
C ALA A 205 21.99 10.14 4.34
N ALA A 206 22.92 9.93 5.28
CA ALA A 206 22.84 8.89 6.29
C ALA A 206 21.57 9.01 7.15
N LEU A 207 21.21 10.24 7.54
CA LEU A 207 19.97 10.50 8.26
C LEU A 207 18.74 10.11 7.43
N LEU A 208 18.67 10.50 6.15
CA LEU A 208 17.54 10.14 5.29
C LEU A 208 17.39 8.63 5.14
N ILE A 209 18.50 7.91 4.95
CA ILE A 209 18.52 6.44 4.84
C ILE A 209 18.08 5.78 6.15
N ALA A 210 18.58 6.25 7.29
CA ALA A 210 18.23 5.70 8.59
C ALA A 210 16.74 5.90 8.91
N LEU A 211 16.20 7.09 8.62
CA LEU A 211 14.76 7.37 8.78
C LEU A 211 13.92 6.44 7.89
N TYR A 212 14.30 6.28 6.62
CA TYR A 212 13.63 5.37 5.71
C TYR A 212 13.60 3.92 6.23
N ARG A 213 14.72 3.40 6.73
CA ARG A 213 14.78 2.04 7.28
C ARG A 213 13.87 1.84 8.48
N ILE A 214 13.82 2.81 9.40
CA ILE A 214 12.89 2.73 10.53
C ILE A 214 11.45 2.77 10.06
N ALA A 215 11.16 3.57 9.04
CA ALA A 215 9.82 3.65 8.48
C ALA A 215 9.40 2.31 7.85
N GLU A 216 10.27 1.63 7.10
CA GLU A 216 10.01 0.27 6.60
C GLU A 216 9.75 -0.72 7.75
N GLU A 217 10.56 -0.69 8.81
CA GLU A 217 10.37 -1.54 9.99
C GLU A 217 9.05 -1.30 10.71
N MET A 218 8.54 -0.06 10.67
CA MET A 218 7.24 0.32 11.21
C MET A 218 6.07 -0.02 10.25
N GLY A 219 6.34 -0.59 9.07
CA GLY A 219 5.35 -0.96 8.07
C GLY A 219 4.87 0.22 7.21
N TYR A 220 5.62 1.32 7.14
CA TYR A 220 5.36 2.38 6.17
C TYR A 220 5.94 1.98 4.81
N GLU A 221 5.07 1.95 3.79
CA GLU A 221 5.48 1.89 2.39
C GLU A 221 5.61 3.32 1.84
N TRP A 222 6.75 3.62 1.22
CA TRP A 222 7.10 4.91 0.62
C TRP A 222 6.84 4.94 -0.88
#